data_AF-A0A927JY46-F1
#
_entry.id   AF-A0A927JY46-F1
#
_cell.length_a   1.000
_cell.length_b   1.000
_cell.length_c   1.000
_cell.angle_alpha   90.00
_cell.angle_beta   90.00
_cell.angle_gamma   90.00
#
_symmetry.space_group_name_H-M   'P 1'
#
loop_
_entity.id
_entity.type
_entity.pdbx_description
1 polymer ?
#
loop_
_entity_poly.entity_id
_entity_poly.type
_entity_poly.pdbx_seq_one_letter_code
_entity_poly.pdbx_strand_id
1 'polypeptide(L)'
;MAGAATIAAFAVPAFNAPADAQVQNGTLVIYGNDRCPTNADGEEIVVCVRRSERERFRIPKELRDVEVTADKESWAVRADSALTAGATGVGSCSTVGAGGQSGCFVQRANTARAESRARRAEEAGVPLP
;
A
#
# COMPACT_ATOMS: atom_id res chain seq x y z
N MET A 1 -6.93 1.48 63.65
CA MET A 1 -7.28 2.59 62.73
C MET A 1 -7.91 1.97 61.49
N ALA A 2 -9.24 1.97 61.46
CA ALA A 2 -10.03 1.49 60.32
C ALA A 2 -9.99 2.55 59.22
N GLY A 3 -9.85 2.12 57.96
CA GLY A 3 -9.94 2.98 56.79
C GLY A 3 -10.41 2.18 55.60
N ALA A 4 -11.73 1.97 55.50
CA ALA A 4 -12.39 1.46 54.32
C ALA A 4 -12.55 2.60 53.31
N ALA A 5 -11.97 2.47 52.12
CA ALA A 5 -12.21 3.37 51.00
C ALA A 5 -13.09 2.65 49.97
N THR A 6 -14.38 2.94 50.01
CA THR A 6 -15.37 2.57 48.99
C THR A 6 -15.18 3.46 47.77
N ILE A 7 -14.76 2.87 46.63
CA ILE A 7 -14.75 3.57 45.34
C ILE A 7 -16.03 3.23 44.58
N ALA A 8 -16.76 4.28 44.22
CA ALA A 8 -18.06 4.26 43.57
C ALA A 8 -18.04 3.54 42.22
N ALA A 9 -19.08 2.75 41.97
CA ALA A 9 -19.37 2.17 40.67
C ALA A 9 -19.78 3.28 39.68
N PHE A 10 -18.96 3.52 38.67
CA PHE A 10 -19.36 4.31 37.52
C PHE A 10 -20.29 3.47 36.64
N ALA A 11 -21.57 3.83 36.59
CA ALA A 11 -22.50 3.30 35.60
C ALA A 11 -22.20 3.93 34.24
N VAL A 12 -21.67 3.13 33.32
CA VAL A 12 -21.50 3.50 31.91
C VAL A 12 -22.89 3.45 31.26
N PRO A 13 -23.41 4.55 30.68
CA PRO A 13 -24.61 4.46 29.87
C PRO A 13 -24.30 3.65 28.61
N ALA A 14 -25.02 2.55 28.42
CA ALA A 14 -25.02 1.82 27.16
C ALA A 14 -25.64 2.72 26.07
N PHE A 15 -24.78 3.30 25.23
CA PHE A 15 -25.21 3.91 23.98
C PHE A 15 -25.68 2.81 23.03
N ASN A 16 -26.97 2.47 23.10
CA ASN A 16 -27.63 1.70 22.05
C ASN A 16 -27.96 2.67 20.91
N ALA A 17 -27.02 2.86 20.00
CA ALA A 17 -27.31 3.45 18.70
C ALA A 17 -27.89 2.35 17.78
N PRO A 18 -29.07 2.55 17.15
CA PRO A 18 -29.54 1.62 16.14
C PRO A 18 -28.55 1.60 14.98
N ALA A 19 -28.04 0.41 14.64
CA ALA A 19 -27.10 0.16 13.55
C ALA A 19 -27.78 0.08 12.17
N ASP A 20 -28.98 0.65 12.03
CA ASP A 20 -29.79 0.60 10.82
C ASP A 20 -30.00 2.02 10.30
N ALA A 21 -29.06 2.48 9.47
CA ALA A 21 -29.25 3.43 8.37
C ALA A 21 -27.90 4.06 7.96
N GLN A 22 -26.87 3.25 7.70
CA GLN A 22 -25.87 3.70 6.73
C GLN A 22 -26.51 3.62 5.35
N VAL A 23 -26.98 4.77 4.84
CA VAL A 23 -27.35 4.92 3.44
C VAL A 23 -26.12 4.52 2.61
N GLN A 24 -26.19 3.38 1.91
CA GLN A 24 -25.08 2.81 1.17
C GLN A 24 -24.95 3.51 -0.19
N ASN A 25 -24.76 4.83 -0.16
CA ASN A 25 -24.34 5.57 -1.35
C ASN A 25 -22.85 5.30 -1.59
N GLY A 26 -22.55 4.10 -2.06
CA GLY A 26 -21.21 3.62 -2.32
C GLY A 26 -21.24 2.40 -3.23
N THR A 27 -20.29 2.34 -4.17
CA THR A 27 -20.09 1.19 -5.04
C THR A 27 -19.81 -0.06 -4.19
N LEU A 28 -20.69 -1.06 -4.25
CA LEU A 28 -20.55 -2.30 -3.48
C LEU A 28 -19.81 -3.35 -4.31
N VAL A 29 -18.83 -4.04 -3.73
CA VAL A 29 -18.12 -5.13 -4.43
C VAL A 29 -18.76 -6.47 -4.08
N ILE A 30 -19.34 -7.14 -5.08
CA ILE A 30 -19.97 -8.46 -4.95
C ILE A 30 -19.08 -9.56 -5.54
N TYR A 31 -19.11 -10.76 -4.95
CA TYR A 31 -18.28 -11.88 -5.38
C TYR A 31 -19.12 -12.97 -6.05
N GLY A 32 -18.63 -13.53 -7.16
CA GLY A 32 -19.28 -14.66 -7.82
C GLY A 32 -20.70 -14.35 -8.31
N ASN A 33 -21.71 -15.01 -7.74
CA ASN A 33 -23.14 -14.87 -8.09
C ASN A 33 -23.97 -14.25 -6.97
N ASP A 34 -23.33 -13.59 -5.99
CA ASP A 34 -24.04 -12.89 -4.91
C ASP A 34 -24.95 -11.80 -5.49
N ARG A 35 -26.21 -11.74 -5.01
CA ARG A 35 -27.18 -10.74 -5.47
C ARG A 35 -26.78 -9.35 -4.95
N CYS A 36 -26.85 -8.34 -5.83
CA CYS A 36 -26.73 -6.95 -5.40
C CYS A 36 -27.95 -6.60 -4.54
N PRO A 37 -27.79 -6.28 -3.24
CA PRO A 37 -28.92 -5.95 -2.39
C PRO A 37 -29.55 -4.63 -2.84
N THR A 38 -30.88 -4.59 -2.90
CA THR A 38 -31.67 -3.39 -3.16
C THR A 38 -32.75 -3.29 -2.08
N ASN A 39 -33.19 -2.08 -1.73
CA ASN A 39 -34.35 -1.90 -0.87
C ASN A 39 -35.59 -2.48 -1.57
N ALA A 40 -36.50 -3.07 -0.77
CA ALA A 40 -37.72 -3.71 -1.27
C ALA A 40 -38.63 -2.73 -2.04
N ASP A 41 -38.54 -1.44 -1.70
CA ASP A 41 -39.33 -0.36 -2.30
C ASP A 41 -38.69 0.24 -3.57
N GLY A 42 -37.46 -0.17 -3.93
CA GLY A 42 -36.81 0.24 -5.19
C GLY A 42 -36.34 1.70 -5.25
N GLU A 43 -36.36 2.42 -4.14
CA GLU A 43 -36.01 3.85 -4.07
C GLU A 43 -34.49 4.12 -3.98
N GLU A 44 -33.65 3.08 -3.86
CA GLU A 44 -32.19 3.21 -3.74
C GLU A 44 -31.46 2.55 -4.94
N ILE A 45 -30.60 3.33 -5.62
CA ILE A 45 -29.75 2.84 -6.72
C ILE A 45 -28.41 2.38 -6.14
N VAL A 46 -28.22 1.06 -6.04
CA VAL A 46 -26.95 0.45 -5.62
C VAL A 46 -26.13 0.05 -6.85
N VAL A 47 -24.94 0.62 -7.01
CA VAL A 47 -24.00 0.25 -8.09
C VAL A 47 -23.08 -0.87 -7.61
N CYS A 48 -23.29 -2.09 -8.10
CA CYS A 48 -22.45 -3.24 -7.73
C CYS A 48 -21.36 -3.53 -8.77
N VAL A 49 -20.11 -3.64 -8.33
CA VAL A 49 -18.98 -4.11 -9.15
C VAL A 49 -18.72 -5.59 -8.85
N ARG A 50 -18.76 -6.44 -9.88
CA ARG A 50 -18.63 -7.89 -9.72
C ARG A 50 -17.19 -8.36 -9.85
N ARG A 51 -16.69 -9.10 -8.86
CA ARG A 51 -15.38 -9.75 -8.84
C ARG A 51 -15.56 -11.28 -8.83
N SER A 52 -14.55 -12.02 -9.30
CA SER A 52 -14.62 -13.49 -9.34
C SER A 52 -14.54 -14.10 -7.93
N GLU A 53 -15.13 -15.27 -7.71
CA GLU A 53 -15.12 -15.93 -6.39
C GLU A 53 -13.70 -16.20 -5.86
N ARG A 54 -12.75 -16.47 -6.77
CA ARG A 54 -11.33 -16.66 -6.45
C ARG A 54 -10.65 -15.40 -5.89
N GLU A 55 -11.28 -14.24 -5.96
CA GLU A 55 -10.75 -12.99 -5.42
C GLU A 55 -11.25 -12.66 -4.01
N ARG A 56 -12.14 -13.48 -3.44
CA ARG A 56 -12.66 -13.28 -2.08
C ARG A 56 -11.57 -13.33 -0.99
N PHE A 57 -10.55 -14.17 -1.18
CA PHE A 57 -9.44 -14.34 -0.24
C PHE A 57 -8.08 -13.92 -0.82
N ARG A 58 -8.05 -13.43 -2.06
CA ARG A 58 -6.83 -12.99 -2.72
C ARG A 58 -6.69 -11.49 -2.52
N ILE A 59 -5.45 -11.00 -2.44
CA ILE A 59 -5.15 -9.56 -2.48
C ILE A 59 -5.93 -8.91 -3.65
N PRO A 60 -6.72 -7.85 -3.42
CA PRO A 60 -7.44 -7.13 -4.47
C PRO A 60 -6.52 -6.73 -5.62
N LYS A 61 -7.02 -6.72 -6.86
CA LYS A 61 -6.22 -6.45 -8.06
C LYS A 61 -5.48 -5.12 -8.00
N GLU A 62 -6.17 -4.14 -7.44
CA GLU A 62 -5.71 -2.76 -7.23
C GLU A 62 -4.50 -2.70 -6.31
N LEU A 63 -4.34 -3.67 -5.41
CA LEU A 63 -3.22 -3.78 -4.46
C LEU A 63 -2.12 -4.76 -4.92
N ARG A 64 -2.29 -5.40 -6.08
CA ARG A 64 -1.29 -6.32 -6.64
C ARG A 64 -0.21 -5.61 -7.42
N ASP A 65 -0.49 -4.41 -7.93
CA ASP A 65 0.50 -3.59 -8.61
C ASP A 65 1.33 -2.90 -7.52
N VAL A 66 2.29 -3.67 -7.03
CA VAL A 66 3.16 -3.20 -5.97
C VAL A 66 4.31 -2.44 -6.61
N GLU A 67 4.35 -1.13 -6.39
CA GLU A 67 5.53 -0.31 -6.70
C GLU A 67 6.76 -0.99 -6.09
N VAL A 68 7.82 -1.17 -6.89
CA VAL A 68 9.09 -1.73 -6.40
C VAL A 68 9.78 -0.66 -5.57
N THR A 69 9.38 -0.55 -4.32
CA THR A 69 10.12 0.23 -3.32
C THR A 69 11.38 -0.53 -2.90
N ALA A 70 12.39 0.15 -2.36
CA ALA A 70 13.61 -0.49 -1.87
C ALA A 70 13.33 -1.65 -0.88
N ASP A 71 12.25 -1.53 -0.09
CA ASP A 71 11.77 -2.56 0.83
C ASP A 71 11.18 -3.80 0.14
N LYS A 72 10.88 -3.72 -1.15
CA LYS A 72 10.27 -4.79 -1.95
C LYS A 72 11.20 -5.38 -3.03
N GLU A 73 12.45 -4.95 -3.06
CA GLU A 73 13.47 -5.57 -3.91
C GLU A 73 13.68 -7.06 -3.58
N SER A 74 14.29 -7.81 -4.48
CA SER A 74 14.66 -9.19 -4.18
C SER A 74 15.77 -9.24 -3.13
N TRP A 75 15.84 -10.31 -2.33
CA TRP A 75 16.94 -10.48 -1.36
C TRP A 75 18.31 -10.45 -2.06
N ALA A 76 18.41 -11.05 -3.25
CA ALA A 76 19.65 -11.09 -4.03
C ALA A 76 20.20 -9.68 -4.34
N VAL A 77 19.33 -8.74 -4.74
CA VAL A 77 19.72 -7.36 -5.03
C VAL A 77 20.17 -6.63 -3.75
N ARG A 78 19.48 -6.84 -2.63
CA ARG A 78 19.91 -6.26 -1.34
C ARG A 78 21.20 -6.86 -0.80
N ALA A 79 21.43 -8.16 -1.01
CA ALA A 79 22.65 -8.82 -0.60
C ALA A 79 23.87 -8.29 -1.38
N ASP A 80 23.70 -7.99 -2.67
CA ASP A 80 24.77 -7.42 -3.51
C ASP A 80 25.27 -6.06 -2.99
N SER A 81 24.37 -5.18 -2.52
CA SER A 81 24.76 -3.90 -1.93
C SER A 81 25.55 -4.06 -0.62
N ALA A 82 25.24 -5.09 0.17
CA ALA A 82 26.00 -5.42 1.38
C ALA A 82 27.39 -5.98 1.05
N LEU A 83 27.53 -6.78 0.00
CA LEU A 83 28.80 -7.36 -0.43
C LEU A 83 29.75 -6.33 -1.06
N THR A 84 29.21 -5.32 -1.71
CA THR A 84 29.98 -4.25 -2.36
C THR A 84 30.29 -3.08 -1.42
N ALA A 85 29.78 -3.12 -0.18
CA ALA A 85 30.03 -2.10 0.83
C ALA A 85 31.54 -2.01 1.14
N GLY A 86 32.12 -0.84 0.90
CA GLY A 86 33.55 -0.59 1.10
C GLY A 86 34.46 -1.03 -0.07
N ALA A 87 33.89 -1.42 -1.22
CA ALA A 87 34.67 -1.65 -2.43
C ALA A 87 35.47 -0.39 -2.84
N THR A 88 36.68 -0.59 -3.37
CA THR A 88 37.59 0.48 -3.79
C THR A 88 38.17 0.20 -5.18
N GLY A 89 38.62 1.25 -5.88
CA GLY A 89 39.16 1.15 -7.23
C GLY A 89 38.16 1.46 -8.34
N VAL A 90 38.49 1.10 -9.58
CA VAL A 90 37.71 1.43 -10.78
C VAL A 90 36.31 0.80 -10.70
N GLY A 91 35.27 1.58 -10.96
CA GLY A 91 33.88 1.12 -10.92
C GLY A 91 33.24 1.09 -9.53
N SER A 92 34.02 1.19 -8.45
CA SER A 92 33.47 1.45 -7.10
C SER A 92 33.10 2.92 -6.94
N CYS A 93 32.09 3.27 -6.14
CA CYS A 93 31.84 4.67 -5.76
C CYS A 93 32.52 4.97 -4.41
N SER A 94 33.85 5.18 -4.45
CA SER A 94 34.66 5.42 -3.26
C SER A 94 35.63 6.59 -3.47
N THR A 95 35.96 7.29 -2.37
CA THR A 95 36.98 8.35 -2.35
C THR A 95 38.41 7.82 -2.32
N VAL A 96 38.57 6.52 -2.07
CA VAL A 96 39.86 5.84 -2.00
C VAL A 96 40.03 4.87 -3.17
N GLY A 97 41.22 4.89 -3.78
CA GLY A 97 41.57 4.04 -4.93
C GLY A 97 41.42 4.73 -6.28
N ALA A 98 42.27 4.34 -7.24
CA ALA A 98 42.27 4.91 -8.58
C ALA A 98 40.95 4.59 -9.31
N GLY A 99 40.32 5.60 -9.89
CA GLY A 99 39.13 5.44 -10.72
C GLY A 99 37.81 5.27 -9.98
N GLY A 100 37.74 5.44 -8.64
CA GLY A 100 36.48 5.41 -7.89
C GLY A 100 35.45 6.48 -8.31
N GLN A 101 35.93 7.61 -8.85
CA GLN A 101 35.06 8.64 -9.43
C GLN A 101 34.17 8.12 -10.57
N SER A 102 34.65 7.11 -11.33
CA SER A 102 33.90 6.55 -12.46
C SER A 102 32.68 5.76 -11.99
N GLY A 103 32.78 5.04 -10.87
CA GLY A 103 31.65 4.33 -10.27
C GLY A 103 30.57 5.28 -9.77
N CYS A 104 30.95 6.38 -9.12
CA CYS A 104 29.98 7.39 -8.67
C CYS A 104 29.25 8.08 -9.82
N PHE A 105 29.92 8.32 -10.95
CA PHE A 105 29.28 8.84 -12.15
C PHE A 105 28.23 7.86 -12.69
N VAL A 106 28.58 6.58 -12.83
CA VAL A 106 27.66 5.54 -13.30
C VAL A 106 26.47 5.39 -12.36
N GLN A 107 26.71 5.40 -11.04
CA GLN A 107 25.64 5.34 -10.04
C GLN A 107 24.66 6.51 -10.21
N ARG A 108 25.15 7.75 -10.29
CA ARG A 108 24.31 8.93 -10.52
C ARG A 108 23.54 8.86 -11.84
N ALA A 109 24.18 8.41 -12.91
CA ALA A 109 23.52 8.23 -14.20
C ALA A 109 22.39 7.19 -14.12
N ASN A 110 22.59 6.10 -13.40
CA ASN A 110 21.57 5.07 -13.18
C ASN A 110 20.39 5.61 -12.36
N THR A 111 20.65 6.35 -11.28
CA THR A 111 19.61 6.99 -10.47
C THR A 111 18.80 7.98 -11.29
N ALA A 112 19.44 8.88 -12.04
CA ALA A 112 18.74 9.85 -12.88
C ALA A 112 17.86 9.18 -13.97
N ARG A 113 18.34 8.06 -14.54
CA ARG A 113 17.55 7.24 -15.48
C ARG A 113 16.37 6.57 -14.78
N ALA A 114 16.54 6.08 -13.56
CA ALA A 114 15.46 5.47 -12.78
C ALA A 114 14.39 6.49 -12.44
N GLU A 115 14.77 7.67 -11.93
CA GLU A 115 13.86 8.78 -11.66
C GLU A 115 13.10 9.22 -12.91
N SER A 116 13.79 9.29 -14.05
CA SER A 116 13.13 9.65 -15.32
C SER A 116 12.14 8.58 -15.80
N ARG A 117 12.41 7.30 -15.55
CA ARG A 117 11.44 6.22 -15.83
C ARG A 117 10.24 6.28 -14.89
N ALA A 118 10.48 6.54 -13.59
CA ALA A 118 9.42 6.68 -12.60
C ALA A 118 8.47 7.83 -12.97
N ARG A 119 8.99 9.03 -13.24
CA ARG A 119 8.15 10.16 -13.69
C ARG A 119 7.32 9.83 -14.94
N ARG A 120 7.92 9.17 -15.94
CA ARG A 120 7.19 8.76 -17.16
C ARG A 120 6.10 7.73 -16.88
N ALA A 121 6.33 6.82 -15.94
CA ALA A 121 5.34 5.82 -15.53
C ALA A 121 4.18 6.48 -14.76
N GLU A 122 4.48 7.44 -13.88
CA GLU A 122 3.48 8.26 -13.18
C GLU A 122 2.63 9.04 -14.19
N GLU A 123 3.25 9.74 -15.15
CA GLU A 123 2.55 10.47 -16.21
C GLU A 123 1.66 9.57 -17.08
N ALA A 124 2.08 8.33 -17.36
CA ALA A 124 1.28 7.36 -18.11
C ALA A 124 0.09 6.79 -17.32
N GLY A 125 0.14 6.84 -15.98
CA GLY A 125 -0.91 6.36 -15.09
C GLY A 125 -1.99 7.39 -14.76
N VAL A 126 -1.78 8.67 -15.07
CA VAL A 126 -2.79 9.72 -14.86
C VAL A 126 -3.85 9.64 -15.97
N PRO A 127 -5.14 9.41 -15.64
CA PRO A 127 -6.21 9.46 -16.62
C PRO A 127 -6.27 10.87 -17.22
N LEU A 128 -6.02 10.98 -18.53
CA LEU A 128 -6.23 12.24 -19.26
C LEU A 128 -7.73 12.59 -19.26
N PRO A 129 -8.11 13.87 -19.12
CA PRO A 129 -9.50 14.31 -19.16
C PRO A 129 -10.17 14.04 -20.51
#